data_AF-A0A935Y1L2-F1
#
_entry.id   AF-A0A935Y1L2-F1
#
_cell.length_a   1.000
_cell.length_b   1.000
_cell.length_c   1.000
_cell.angle_alpha   90.00
_cell.angle_beta   90.00
_cell.angle_gamma   90.00
#
_symmetry.space_group_name_H-M   'P 1'
#
loop_
_entity.id
_entity.type
_entity.pdbx_description
1 polymer ?
#
loop_
_entity_poly.entity_id
_entity_poly.type
_entity_poly.pdbx_seq_one_letter_code
_entity_poly.pdbx_strand_id
1 'polypeptide(L)'
;MRLQTGVSSFYTLFKNISYYSDFDDVDYFGNKKVISALRTTVLANFTYNLNSNTQYFPRMTASFQGPHQFVSIGTNYRKSFFSLKETALHAGANLRVSNSNTSYQPIDLGLMAGFEILNFIIGLSYDFGLRDAAYYQKPTHSFEISLTLIGDYDNEGFICPQF
;
A
#
# COMPACT_ATOMS: atom_id res chain seq x y z
N MET A 1 2.19 -10.29 -20.63
CA MET A 1 1.79 -10.65 -19.25
C MET A 1 3.05 -10.76 -18.42
N ARG A 2 3.17 -10.01 -17.32
CA ARG A 2 4.35 -10.05 -16.44
C ARG A 2 3.87 -10.22 -14.99
N LEU A 3 4.38 -11.24 -14.31
CA LEU A 3 4.13 -11.46 -12.89
C LEU A 3 5.38 -11.01 -12.11
N GLN A 4 5.18 -10.21 -11.07
CA GLN A 4 6.23 -9.76 -10.16
C GLN A 4 5.80 -10.11 -8.73
N THR A 5 6.65 -10.84 -8.02
CA THR A 5 6.40 -11.22 -6.62
C THR A 5 7.57 -10.80 -5.77
N GLY A 6 7.30 -10.27 -4.59
CA GLY A 6 8.30 -9.86 -3.61
C GLY A 6 7.91 -10.35 -2.22
N VAL A 7 8.92 -10.68 -1.42
CA VAL A 7 8.75 -11.01 0.00
C VAL A 7 9.72 -10.14 0.77
N SER A 8 9.23 -9.49 1.83
CA SER A 8 10.05 -8.74 2.77
C SER A 8 9.75 -9.19 4.19
N SER A 9 10.79 -9.55 4.93
CA SER A 9 10.69 -9.86 6.36
C SER A 9 11.54 -8.86 7.10
N PHE A 10 10.95 -8.22 8.11
CA PHE A 10 11.68 -7.29 8.95
C PHE A 10 11.44 -7.60 10.42
N TYR A 11 12.52 -7.47 11.19
CA TYR A 11 12.52 -7.61 12.63
C TYR A 11 12.97 -6.30 13.23
N THR A 12 12.11 -5.64 14.00
CA THR A 12 12.49 -4.43 14.72
C THR A 12 13.27 -4.83 15.98
N LEU A 13 14.57 -4.56 15.99
CA LEU A 13 15.48 -4.86 17.10
C LEU A 13 15.24 -3.98 18.34
N PHE A 14 14.58 -2.84 18.18
CA PHE A 14 14.32 -1.88 19.26
C PHE A 14 12.85 -1.87 19.69
N LYS A 15 12.65 -2.11 20.99
CA LYS A 15 11.37 -1.93 21.69
C LYS A 15 11.00 -0.45 21.75
N ASN A 16 9.70 -0.17 21.63
CA ASN A 16 9.06 1.11 21.99
C ASN A 16 9.51 2.35 21.20
N ILE A 17 8.89 2.58 20.04
CA ILE A 17 8.47 3.94 19.70
C ILE A 17 6.96 3.88 19.47
N SER A 18 6.19 4.19 20.53
CA SER A 18 4.80 4.60 20.34
C SER A 18 4.85 6.06 19.91
N TYR A 19 4.35 6.36 18.70
CA TYR A 19 4.15 7.76 18.25
C TYR A 19 2.88 8.38 18.84
N TYR A 20 2.13 7.62 19.65
CA TYR A 20 0.98 8.10 20.40
C TYR A 20 1.37 8.17 21.89
N SER A 21 1.38 9.38 22.44
CA SER A 21 1.35 9.60 23.87
C SER A 21 0.01 9.08 24.39
N ASP A 22 0.05 8.07 25.24
CA ASP A 22 -1.12 7.69 26.05
C ASP A 22 -1.36 8.84 27.03
N PHE A 23 -2.43 9.62 26.83
CA PHE A 23 -2.70 10.81 27.63
C PHE A 23 -3.28 10.48 29.01
N ASP A 24 -3.62 9.21 29.25
CA ASP A 24 -4.26 8.74 30.48
C ASP A 24 -3.27 8.21 31.53
N ASP A 25 -2.00 7.96 31.18
CA ASP A 25 -0.97 7.45 32.11
C ASP A 25 0.41 8.10 31.87
N VAL A 26 0.72 9.14 32.66
CA VAL A 26 1.99 9.89 32.63
C VAL A 26 3.20 9.07 33.11
N ASP A 27 2.99 7.92 33.76
CA ASP A 27 4.03 7.05 34.31
C ASP A 27 4.12 5.68 33.59
N TYR A 28 3.54 5.55 32.39
CA TYR A 28 3.58 4.30 31.61
C TYR A 28 5.00 3.98 31.09
N PHE A 29 5.82 3.35 31.92
CA PHE A 29 7.06 2.68 31.52
C PHE A 29 6.69 1.34 30.89
N GLY A 30 6.28 1.36 29.62
CA GLY A 30 5.70 0.22 28.91
C GLY A 30 6.32 -1.16 29.18
N ASN A 31 5.49 -2.20 29.08
CA ASN A 31 5.80 -3.56 29.52
C ASN A 31 7.15 -4.08 28.96
N LYS A 32 8.16 -4.16 29.84
CA LYS A 32 9.54 -4.57 29.51
C LYS A 32 9.66 -6.00 28.98
N LYS A 33 8.61 -6.83 29.00
CA LYS A 33 8.63 -8.25 28.58
C LYS A 33 8.02 -8.54 27.20
N VAL A 34 7.60 -7.55 26.41
CA VAL A 34 6.98 -7.83 25.10
C VAL A 34 8.04 -8.09 24.03
N ILE A 35 8.28 -9.35 23.67
CA ILE A 35 9.11 -9.70 22.50
C ILE A 35 8.34 -9.25 21.25
N SER A 36 8.95 -8.37 20.44
CA SER A 36 8.34 -7.93 19.18
C SER A 36 8.21 -9.13 18.24
N ALA A 37 7.00 -9.38 17.75
CA ALA A 37 6.76 -10.44 16.78
C ALA A 37 7.40 -10.06 15.44
N LEU A 38 8.02 -11.04 14.76
CA LEU A 38 8.54 -10.88 13.41
C LEU A 38 7.43 -10.38 12.49
N ARG A 39 7.68 -9.29 11.73
CA ARG A 39 6.75 -8.83 10.70
C ARG A 39 7.20 -9.33 9.34
N THR A 40 6.34 -10.10 8.69
CA THR A 40 6.56 -10.61 7.34
C THR A 40 5.50 -10.03 6.42
N THR A 41 5.93 -9.41 5.33
CA THR A 41 5.09 -8.84 4.29
C THR A 41 5.36 -9.53 2.96
N VAL A 42 4.29 -9.95 2.29
CA VAL A 42 4.31 -10.55 0.96
C VAL A 42 3.61 -9.59 0.01
N LEU A 43 4.23 -9.35 -1.14
CA LEU A 43 3.75 -8.45 -2.19
C LEU A 43 3.66 -9.25 -3.48
N ALA A 44 2.51 -9.22 -4.13
CA ALA A 44 2.31 -9.79 -5.46
C ALA A 44 1.71 -8.72 -6.36
N ASN A 45 2.36 -8.44 -7.48
CA ASN A 45 1.92 -7.51 -8.50
C ASN A 45 1.86 -8.22 -9.84
N PHE A 46 0.79 -8.02 -10.58
CA PHE A 46 0.60 -8.65 -11.86
C PHE A 46 0.28 -7.60 -12.91
N THR A 47 1.07 -7.53 -13.97
CA THR A 47 0.90 -6.58 -15.06
C THR A 47 0.28 -7.26 -16.28
N TYR A 48 -0.89 -6.77 -16.66
CA TYR A 48 -1.62 -7.19 -17.85
C TYR A 48 -1.78 -6.02 -18.83
N ASN A 49 -1.11 -6.09 -19.97
CA ASN A 49 -1.25 -5.11 -21.05
C ASN A 49 -2.39 -5.58 -21.96
N LEU A 50 -3.49 -4.81 -22.07
CA LEU A 50 -4.52 -5.15 -23.07
C LEU A 50 -4.08 -4.66 -24.45
N ASN A 51 -3.67 -3.40 -24.52
CA ASN A 51 -3.25 -2.72 -25.74
C ASN A 51 -1.91 -1.99 -25.48
N SER A 52 -1.31 -1.41 -26.52
CA SER A 52 -0.14 -0.54 -26.41
C SER A 52 -0.30 0.65 -25.45
N ASN A 53 -1.54 1.05 -25.20
CA ASN A 53 -1.89 2.26 -24.45
C ASN A 53 -2.58 1.96 -23.12
N THR A 54 -2.81 0.70 -22.76
CA THR A 54 -3.69 0.36 -21.64
C THR A 54 -3.18 -0.84 -20.87
N GLN A 55 -3.00 -0.66 -19.56
CA GLN A 55 -2.40 -1.64 -18.66
C GLN A 55 -3.22 -1.76 -17.37
N TYR A 56 -3.39 -2.97 -16.88
CA TYR A 56 -3.95 -3.27 -15.56
C TYR A 56 -2.85 -3.83 -14.64
N PHE A 57 -2.91 -3.43 -13.38
CA PHE A 57 -2.01 -3.86 -12.31
C PHE A 57 -2.80 -4.32 -11.09
N PRO A 58 -3.41 -5.51 -11.11
CA PRO A 58 -3.87 -6.15 -9.89
C PRO A 58 -2.69 -6.37 -8.93
N ARG A 59 -2.85 -5.92 -7.70
CA ARG A 59 -1.88 -6.01 -6.61
C ARG A 59 -2.51 -6.65 -5.39
N MET A 60 -1.71 -7.47 -4.71
CA MET A 60 -2.04 -8.04 -3.42
C MET A 60 -0.86 -7.82 -2.48
N THR A 61 -1.17 -7.40 -1.26
CA THR A 61 -0.20 -7.26 -0.17
C THR A 61 -0.75 -7.97 1.06
N ALA A 62 0.05 -8.80 1.71
CA ALA A 62 -0.33 -9.49 2.94
C ALA A 62 0.77 -9.31 3.97
N SER A 63 0.42 -8.89 5.18
CA SER A 63 1.37 -8.66 6.26
C SER A 63 0.93 -9.36 7.52
N PHE A 64 1.87 -10.04 8.16
CA PHE A 64 1.68 -10.83 9.38
C PHE A 64 2.64 -10.31 10.45
N GLN A 65 2.12 -9.95 11.63
CA GLN A 65 2.89 -9.51 12.78
C GLN A 65 2.24 -10.04 14.07
N GLY A 66 2.65 -11.23 14.50
CA GLY A 66 2.05 -11.89 15.66
C GLY A 66 0.53 -12.13 15.46
N PRO A 67 -0.36 -11.67 16.37
CA PRO A 67 -1.81 -11.80 16.21
C PRO A 67 -2.40 -10.82 15.18
N HIS A 68 -1.65 -9.79 14.76
CA HIS A 68 -2.13 -8.79 13.80
C HIS A 68 -1.80 -9.20 12.38
N GLN A 69 -2.83 -9.26 11.53
CA GLN A 69 -2.71 -9.64 10.14
C GLN A 69 -3.56 -8.72 9.29
N PHE A 70 -3.01 -8.23 8.19
CA PHE A 70 -3.81 -7.53 7.19
C PHE A 70 -3.49 -8.04 5.79
N VAL A 71 -4.50 -8.01 4.94
CA VAL A 71 -4.43 -8.32 3.52
C VAL A 71 -5.06 -7.15 2.78
N SER A 72 -4.35 -6.57 1.82
CA SER A 72 -4.90 -5.57 0.89
C SER A 72 -4.85 -6.12 -0.52
N ILE A 73 -5.98 -6.08 -1.20
CA ILE A 73 -6.13 -6.50 -2.60
C ILE A 73 -6.68 -5.30 -3.35
N GLY A 74 -6.11 -5.00 -4.51
CA GLY A 74 -6.58 -3.91 -5.33
C GLY A 74 -6.19 -4.09 -6.78
N THR A 75 -6.72 -3.22 -7.61
CA THR A 75 -6.30 -3.14 -9.01
C THR A 75 -6.08 -1.70 -9.38
N ASN A 76 -5.01 -1.48 -10.13
CA ASN A 76 -4.70 -0.19 -10.73
C ASN A 76 -4.81 -0.32 -12.25
N TYR A 77 -5.00 0.81 -12.90
CA TYR A 77 -5.22 0.96 -14.31
C TYR A 77 -4.39 2.14 -14.79
N ARG A 78 -3.62 1.93 -15.86
CA ARG A 78 -2.84 2.99 -16.53
C ARG A 78 -3.30 3.10 -17.99
N LYS A 79 -3.59 4.32 -18.41
CA LYS A 79 -3.89 4.66 -19.81
C LYS A 79 -2.90 5.69 -20.32
N SER A 80 -2.07 5.30 -21.29
CA SER A 80 -1.11 6.20 -21.93
C SER A 80 -1.70 6.84 -23.20
N PHE A 81 -1.39 8.12 -23.41
CA PHE A 81 -1.85 8.89 -24.57
C PHE A 81 -0.69 9.10 -25.55
N PHE A 82 -0.82 8.50 -26.74
CA PHE A 82 0.25 8.47 -27.74
C PHE A 82 0.59 9.86 -28.34
N SER A 83 -0.33 10.82 -28.25
CA SER A 83 -0.23 12.10 -28.95
C SER A 83 0.53 13.19 -28.18
N LEU A 84 0.80 13.00 -26.88
CA LEU A 84 1.36 14.03 -25.99
C LEU A 84 2.44 13.36 -25.14
N LYS A 85 3.71 13.54 -25.54
CA LYS A 85 4.95 13.28 -24.77
C LYS A 85 4.74 12.41 -23.51
N GLU A 86 4.68 11.09 -23.70
CA GLU A 86 4.64 10.10 -22.61
C GLU A 86 3.74 10.50 -21.42
N THR A 87 2.51 10.88 -21.72
CA THR A 87 1.51 11.15 -20.68
C THR A 87 0.69 9.91 -20.40
N ALA A 88 0.37 9.68 -19.12
CA ALA A 88 -0.54 8.61 -18.74
C ALA A 88 -1.45 9.00 -17.57
N LEU A 89 -2.66 8.46 -17.56
CA LEU A 89 -3.58 8.54 -16.43
C LEU A 89 -3.52 7.23 -15.64
N HIS A 90 -3.48 7.36 -14.33
CA HIS A 90 -3.55 6.27 -13.37
C HIS A 90 -4.86 6.36 -12.60
N ALA A 91 -5.50 5.23 -12.39
CA ALA A 91 -6.65 5.10 -11.50
C ALA A 91 -6.60 3.74 -10.82
N GLY A 92 -7.15 3.62 -9.62
CA GLY A 92 -7.15 2.35 -8.94
C GLY A 92 -8.03 2.34 -7.71
N ALA A 93 -8.32 1.12 -7.26
CA ALA A 93 -9.04 0.89 -6.03
C ALA A 93 -8.40 -0.28 -5.27
N ASN A 94 -8.38 -0.20 -3.95
CA ASN A 94 -7.92 -1.27 -3.09
C ASN A 94 -8.87 -1.46 -1.91
N LEU A 95 -9.04 -2.71 -1.51
CA LEU A 95 -9.77 -3.10 -0.31
C LEU A 95 -8.77 -3.68 0.67
N ARG A 96 -8.82 -3.23 1.92
CA ARG A 96 -8.00 -3.74 3.01
C ARG A 96 -8.87 -4.51 3.99
N VAL A 97 -8.43 -5.71 4.32
CA VAL A 97 -9.07 -6.62 5.27
C VAL A 97 -8.07 -6.90 6.38
N SER A 98 -8.53 -6.89 7.63
CA SER A 98 -7.68 -7.16 8.79
C SER A 98 -8.36 -8.16 9.72
N ASN A 99 -7.54 -8.96 10.40
CA ASN A 99 -8.01 -9.86 11.45
C ASN A 99 -8.09 -9.10 12.78
N SER A 100 -9.28 -9.11 13.39
CA SER A 100 -9.51 -8.59 14.74
C SER A 100 -10.01 -9.71 15.64
N ASN A 101 -9.08 -10.43 16.29
CA ASN A 101 -9.23 -11.47 17.34
C ASN A 101 -10.21 -12.64 17.11
N THR A 102 -11.26 -12.50 16.28
CA THR A 102 -12.33 -13.48 16.05
C THR A 102 -12.74 -13.62 14.58
N SER A 103 -12.52 -12.60 13.73
CA SER A 103 -12.87 -12.66 12.30
C SER A 103 -12.08 -11.70 11.42
N TYR A 104 -11.94 -12.04 10.13
CA TYR A 104 -11.50 -11.10 9.11
C TYR A 104 -12.62 -10.13 8.76
N GLN A 105 -12.32 -8.84 8.79
CA GLN A 105 -13.28 -7.78 8.46
C GLN A 105 -12.64 -6.76 7.50
N PRO A 106 -13.41 -6.24 6.53
CA PRO A 106 -12.94 -5.13 5.71
C PRO A 106 -12.78 -3.90 6.59
N ILE A 107 -11.58 -3.32 6.58
CA ILE A 107 -11.24 -2.15 7.39
C ILE A 107 -11.32 -0.87 6.57
N ASP A 108 -10.75 -0.85 5.36
CA ASP A 108 -10.62 0.36 4.55
C ASP A 108 -10.87 0.08 3.07
N LEU A 109 -11.45 1.06 2.38
CA LEU A 109 -11.53 1.13 0.92
C LEU A 109 -10.70 2.31 0.43
N GLY A 110 -9.64 2.04 -0.31
CA GLY A 110 -8.78 3.04 -0.91
C GLY A 110 -9.11 3.29 -2.37
N LEU A 111 -9.19 4.55 -2.76
CA LEU A 111 -9.29 5.00 -4.15
C LEU A 111 -8.02 5.78 -4.50
N MET A 112 -7.53 5.62 -5.72
CA MET A 112 -6.37 6.37 -6.20
C MET A 112 -6.61 6.90 -7.61
N ALA A 113 -6.06 8.08 -7.87
CA ALA A 113 -5.97 8.68 -9.19
C ALA A 113 -4.59 9.32 -9.33
N GLY A 114 -4.03 9.32 -10.53
CA GLY A 114 -2.73 9.93 -10.75
C GLY A 114 -2.55 10.36 -12.20
N PHE A 115 -1.64 11.29 -12.40
CA PHE A 115 -1.25 11.79 -13.70
C PHE A 115 0.26 11.67 -13.85
N GLU A 116 0.66 11.06 -14.95
CA GLU A 116 2.04 10.86 -15.35
C GLU A 116 2.35 11.78 -16.52
N ILE A 117 3.44 12.52 -16.41
CA ILE A 117 4.00 13.37 -17.45
C ILE A 117 5.47 13.03 -17.56
N LEU A 118 5.88 12.40 -18.67
CA LEU A 118 7.24 11.92 -18.86
C LEU A 118 7.61 10.99 -17.68
N ASN A 119 8.59 11.40 -16.88
CA ASN A 119 9.16 10.65 -15.78
C ASN A 119 8.56 11.03 -14.41
N PHE A 120 7.55 11.90 -14.38
CA PHE A 120 6.98 12.42 -13.15
C PHE A 120 5.53 11.98 -12.98
N ILE A 121 5.21 11.37 -11.84
CA ILE A 121 3.86 10.95 -11.47
C ILE A 121 3.40 11.76 -10.25
N ILE A 122 2.27 12.43 -10.41
CA ILE A 122 1.52 13.06 -9.33
C ILE A 122 0.32 12.16 -9.03
N GLY A 123 0.27 11.59 -7.83
CA GLY A 123 -0.81 10.72 -7.39
C GLY A 123 -1.57 11.31 -6.22
N LEU A 124 -2.87 11.00 -6.17
CA LEU A 124 -3.77 11.26 -5.06
C LEU A 124 -4.38 9.93 -4.63
N SER A 125 -4.39 9.67 -3.32
CA SER A 125 -5.11 8.54 -2.74
C SER A 125 -6.03 9.00 -1.62
N TYR A 126 -7.16 8.32 -1.51
CA TYR A 126 -8.16 8.55 -0.48
C TYR A 126 -8.59 7.21 0.10
N ASP A 127 -8.37 7.02 1.39
CA ASP A 127 -8.78 5.83 2.13
C ASP A 127 -10.00 6.15 2.99
N PHE A 128 -11.05 5.35 2.82
CA PHE A 128 -12.29 5.41 3.58
C PHE A 128 -12.37 4.25 4.58
N GLY A 129 -12.43 4.56 5.88
CA GLY A 129 -12.51 3.61 6.97
C GLY A 129 -13.89 2.94 7.06
N LEU A 130 -14.05 1.79 6.40
CA LEU A 130 -15.26 0.98 6.38
C LEU A 130 -15.62 0.46 7.78
N ARG A 131 -14.62 0.03 8.56
CA ARG A 131 -14.86 -0.46 9.93
C ARG A 131 -15.45 0.64 10.80
N ASP A 132 -14.89 1.83 10.75
CA ASP A 132 -15.30 2.90 11.66
C ASP A 132 -16.65 3.51 11.25
N ALA A 133 -16.96 3.51 9.94
CA ALA A 133 -18.31 3.73 9.44
C ALA A 133 -19.31 2.71 9.98
N ALA A 134 -18.97 1.42 9.95
CA ALA A 134 -19.88 0.34 10.36
C ALA A 134 -20.12 0.27 11.87
N TYR A 135 -19.06 0.44 12.69
CA TYR A 135 -19.13 0.23 14.14
C TYR A 135 -19.35 1.52 14.94
N TYR A 136 -18.78 2.65 14.50
CA TYR A 136 -18.76 3.89 15.28
C TYR A 136 -19.56 5.04 14.64
N GLN A 137 -20.16 4.82 13.47
CA GLN A 137 -20.88 5.83 12.68
C GLN A 137 -20.04 7.09 12.39
N LYS A 138 -18.72 6.98 12.52
CA LYS A 138 -17.74 8.05 12.31
C LYS A 138 -16.60 7.47 11.49
N PRO A 139 -16.69 7.48 10.15
CA PRO A 139 -15.64 6.95 9.30
C PRO A 139 -14.34 7.73 9.49
N THR A 140 -13.23 7.00 9.57
CA THR A 140 -11.90 7.58 9.43
C THR A 140 -11.62 7.84 7.96
N HIS A 141 -10.93 8.94 7.68
CA HIS A 141 -10.55 9.32 6.33
C HIS A 141 -9.07 9.64 6.30
N SER A 142 -8.35 9.11 5.30
CA SER A 142 -6.99 9.52 5.01
C SER A 142 -6.92 10.04 3.58
N PHE A 143 -6.27 11.19 3.39
CA PHE A 143 -5.98 11.74 2.08
C PHE A 143 -4.48 11.88 1.92
N GLU A 144 -3.94 11.31 0.85
CA GLU A 144 -2.51 11.23 0.60
C GLU A 144 -2.20 11.81 -0.78
N ILE A 145 -1.14 12.62 -0.83
CA ILE A 145 -0.57 13.15 -2.06
C ILE A 145 0.78 12.48 -2.24
N SER A 146 1.01 11.92 -3.43
CA SER A 146 2.27 11.27 -3.78
C SER A 146 2.91 11.96 -4.98
N LEU A 147 4.22 12.16 -4.90
CA LEU A 147 5.05 12.66 -6.00
C LEU A 147 6.14 11.62 -6.24
N THR A 148 6.16 11.05 -7.44
CA THR A 148 7.11 10.01 -7.82
C THR A 148 7.90 10.47 -9.03
N LEU A 149 9.23 10.42 -8.94
CA LEU A 149 10.13 10.66 -10.06
C LEU A 149 10.74 9.32 -10.48
N ILE A 150 10.46 8.90 -11.71
CA ILE A 150 11.03 7.71 -12.33
C ILE A 150 12.35 8.10 -12.97
N GLY A 151 13.48 7.66 -12.41
CA GLY A 151 14.76 7.85 -13.08
C GLY A 151 14.81 7.07 -14.39
N ASP A 152 15.31 7.70 -15.46
CA ASP A 152 15.75 6.97 -16.66
C ASP A 152 16.97 6.15 -16.26
N TYR A 153 16.76 4.85 -16.05
CA TYR A 153 17.86 3.92 -15.82
C TYR A 153 18.17 3.22 -17.14
N ASP A 154 19.24 3.66 -17.79
CA ASP A 154 19.77 3.01 -18.98
C ASP A 154 20.35 1.66 -18.54
N ASN A 155 19.67 0.59 -18.93
CA ASN A 155 19.85 -0.72 -18.31
C ASN A 155 20.94 -1.51 -19.04
N GLU A 156 22.20 -1.06 -18.94
CA GLU A 156 23.35 -1.93 -19.19
C GLU A 156 23.51 -2.89 -17.98
N GLY A 157 22.64 -3.90 -17.91
CA GLY A 157 23.01 -5.19 -17.31
C GLY A 157 22.55 -5.53 -15.89
N PHE A 158 21.66 -4.78 -15.23
CA PHE A 158 21.19 -5.16 -13.89
C PHE A 158 19.66 -5.34 -13.78
N ILE A 159 19.26 -6.56 -13.38
CA ILE A 159 17.88 -6.94 -13.09
C ILE A 159 17.47 -6.29 -11.76
N CYS A 160 16.95 -5.06 -11.81
CA CYS A 160 16.28 -4.44 -10.67
C CYS A 160 14.76 -4.61 -10.80
N PRO A 161 14.05 -4.99 -9.72
CA PRO A 161 12.60 -5.05 -9.72
C PRO A 161 12.01 -3.64 -9.81
N GLN A 162 11.12 -3.41 -10.78
CA GLN A 162 10.27 -2.22 -10.86
C GLN A 162 9.03 -2.47 -10.01
N PHE A 163 8.73 -1.55 -9.07
CA PHE A 163 7.54 -1.57 -8.21
C PHE A 163 6.49 -0.60 -8.72
#